data_AF-A0A443SCY9-F1
#
_entry.id   AF-A0A443SCY9-F1
#
_cell.length_a   1.000
_cell.length_b   1.000
_cell.length_c   1.000
_cell.angle_alpha   90.00
_cell.angle_beta   90.00
_cell.angle_gamma   90.00
#
_symmetry.space_group_name_H-M   'P 1'
#
loop_
_entity.id
_entity.type
_entity.pdbx_description
1 polymer ?
#
loop_
_entity_poly.entity_id
_entity_poly.type
_entity_poly.pdbx_seq_one_letter_code
_entity_poly.pdbx_strand_id
1 'polypeptide(L)'
;MNELCSDMIHFINLTTSKETDFLDLFMNYASNVLCTLMYSKNYKVNDPEYVPLRNFLQQLFVSENEILQLLAGKLFGIQFKRKTIAFEYFSSFKQQIYNYMNNIYKERVNSGRTDEFDDLLSAYLKEANGSNAIFFNGKQSFL
;
A
#
# COMPACT_ATOMS: atom_id res chain seq x y z
N MET A 1 -16.48 -1.93 -7.94
CA MET A 1 -16.44 -3.11 -7.04
C MET A 1 -16.83 -4.41 -7.77
N ASN A 2 -17.93 -4.44 -8.54
CA ASN A 2 -18.29 -5.58 -9.39
C ASN A 2 -17.23 -5.97 -10.44
N GLU A 3 -16.46 -5.00 -10.94
CA GLU A 3 -15.36 -5.25 -11.89
C GLU A 3 -14.20 -6.03 -11.25
N LEU A 4 -13.80 -5.69 -10.02
CA LEU A 4 -12.74 -6.41 -9.32
C LEU A 4 -13.12 -7.88 -9.04
N CYS A 5 -14.38 -8.12 -8.64
CA CYS A 5 -14.88 -9.48 -8.46
C CYS A 5 -14.92 -10.25 -9.79
N SER A 6 -15.36 -9.58 -10.86
CA SER A 6 -15.37 -10.15 -12.21
C SER A 6 -13.96 -10.50 -12.70
N ASP A 7 -12.98 -9.64 -12.44
CA ASP A 7 -11.57 -9.86 -12.78
C ASP A 7 -10.99 -11.06 -12.00
N MET A 8 -11.32 -11.19 -10.72
CA MET A 8 -10.91 -12.33 -9.90
C MET A 8 -11.51 -13.64 -10.40
N ILE A 9 -12.82 -13.65 -10.72
CA ILE A 9 -13.51 -14.82 -11.28
C ILE A 9 -12.94 -15.17 -12.66
N HIS A 10 -12.70 -14.16 -13.51
CA HIS A 10 -12.10 -14.37 -14.82
C HIS A 10 -10.71 -14.99 -14.72
N PHE A 11 -9.88 -14.51 -13.80
CA PHE A 11 -8.55 -15.06 -13.58
C PHE A 11 -8.61 -16.50 -13.07
N ILE A 12 -9.46 -16.82 -12.08
CA ILE A 12 -9.68 -18.19 -11.58
C ILE A 12 -10.11 -19.13 -12.71
N ASN A 13 -10.98 -18.66 -13.60
CA ASN A 13 -11.46 -19.44 -14.75
C ASN A 13 -10.40 -19.62 -15.85
N LEU A 14 -9.39 -18.74 -15.93
CA LEU A 14 -8.25 -18.88 -16.85
C LEU A 14 -7.17 -19.82 -16.29
N THR A 15 -7.11 -19.97 -14.97
CA THR A 15 -6.09 -20.75 -14.28
C THR A 15 -6.54 -22.13 -13.80
N THR A 16 -7.79 -22.52 -14.05
CA THR A 16 -8.37 -23.82 -13.66
C THR A 16 -7.62 -25.06 -14.18
N SER A 17 -6.63 -24.89 -15.06
CA SER A 17 -5.75 -25.94 -15.60
C SER A 17 -4.25 -25.72 -15.33
N LYS A 18 -3.87 -24.72 -14.52
CA LYS A 18 -2.48 -24.47 -14.08
C LYS A 18 -2.41 -24.34 -12.56
N GLU A 19 -1.37 -24.91 -11.95
CA GLU A 19 -1.04 -24.65 -10.54
C GLU A 19 -0.97 -23.14 -10.32
N THR A 20 -1.86 -22.62 -9.47
CA THR A 20 -2.00 -21.19 -9.24
C THR A 20 -1.89 -20.92 -7.75
N ASP A 21 -1.03 -19.99 -7.40
CA ASP A 21 -0.91 -19.51 -6.05
C ASP A 21 -2.10 -18.59 -5.72
N PHE A 22 -3.09 -19.15 -5.01
CA PHE A 22 -4.28 -18.42 -4.58
C PHE A 22 -3.96 -17.31 -3.58
N LEU A 23 -2.85 -17.40 -2.83
CA LEU A 23 -2.45 -16.35 -1.90
C LEU A 23 -2.07 -15.08 -2.66
N ASP A 24 -1.31 -15.23 -3.75
CA ASP A 24 -0.93 -14.12 -4.63
C ASP A 24 -2.14 -13.44 -5.27
N LEU A 25 -3.09 -14.25 -5.74
CA LEU A 25 -4.35 -13.76 -6.31
C LEU A 25 -5.14 -12.95 -5.27
N PHE A 26 -5.31 -13.50 -4.08
CA PHE A 26 -6.09 -12.88 -3.02
C PHE A 26 -5.43 -11.57 -2.54
N MET A 27 -4.11 -11.58 -2.35
CA MET A 27 -3.35 -10.40 -1.98
C MET A 27 -3.44 -9.32 -3.07
N ASN A 28 -3.34 -9.69 -4.35
CA ASN A 28 -3.53 -8.76 -5.47
C ASN A 28 -4.95 -8.17 -5.49
N TYR A 29 -5.98 -8.98 -5.26
CA TYR A 29 -7.35 -8.50 -5.19
C TYR A 29 -7.56 -7.52 -4.02
N ALA A 30 -7.18 -7.92 -2.79
CA ALA A 30 -7.38 -7.11 -1.60
C ALA A 30 -6.65 -5.77 -1.67
N SER A 31 -5.42 -5.79 -2.17
CA SER A 31 -4.64 -4.58 -2.42
C SER A 31 -5.24 -3.69 -3.52
N ASN A 32 -5.76 -4.24 -4.61
CA ASN A 32 -6.42 -3.45 -5.65
C ASN A 32 -7.69 -2.75 -5.16
N VAL A 33 -8.44 -3.38 -4.24
CA VAL A 33 -9.55 -2.70 -3.56
C VAL A 33 -9.03 -1.44 -2.83
N LEU A 34 -7.95 -1.58 -2.05
CA LEU A 34 -7.34 -0.46 -1.34
C LEU A 34 -6.75 0.59 -2.30
N CYS A 35 -6.00 0.18 -3.32
CA CYS A 35 -5.40 1.09 -4.30
C CYS A 35 -6.44 1.84 -5.11
N THR A 36 -7.58 1.21 -5.41
CA THR A 36 -8.71 1.87 -6.09
C THR A 36 -9.31 2.93 -5.18
N LEU A 37 -9.56 2.60 -3.91
CA LEU A 37 -10.13 3.55 -2.95
C LEU A 37 -9.19 4.71 -2.61
N MET A 38 -7.89 4.42 -2.50
CA MET A 38 -6.89 5.39 -2.07
C MET A 38 -6.38 6.27 -3.21
N TYR A 39 -6.22 5.68 -4.40
CA TYR A 39 -5.45 6.28 -5.50
C TYR A 39 -6.11 6.13 -6.88
N SER A 40 -7.30 5.53 -6.98
CA SER A 40 -7.93 5.17 -8.27
C SER A 40 -7.03 4.31 -9.16
N LYS A 41 -6.16 3.48 -8.56
CA LYS A 41 -5.24 2.58 -9.28
C LYS A 41 -5.64 1.12 -9.12
N ASN A 42 -5.50 0.35 -10.20
CA ASN A 42 -5.75 -1.08 -10.23
C ASN A 42 -4.60 -1.77 -11.00
N TYR A 43 -4.02 -2.80 -10.43
CA TYR A 43 -2.83 -3.48 -10.92
C TYR A 43 -3.13 -4.90 -11.37
N LYS A 44 -2.48 -5.32 -12.46
CA LYS A 44 -2.50 -6.72 -12.87
C LYS A 44 -1.63 -7.54 -11.93
N VAL A 45 -1.94 -8.83 -11.79
CA VAL A 45 -1.21 -9.77 -10.91
C VAL A 45 0.31 -9.74 -11.16
N ASN A 46 0.75 -9.55 -12.40
CA ASN A 46 2.16 -9.54 -12.78
C ASN A 46 2.69 -8.14 -13.13
N ASP A 47 2.05 -7.09 -12.63
CA ASP A 47 2.49 -5.73 -12.90
C ASP A 47 3.85 -5.45 -12.23
N PRO A 48 4.87 -5.02 -13.00
CA PRO A 48 6.24 -4.89 -12.48
C PRO A 48 6.39 -3.78 -11.43
N GLU A 49 5.51 -2.78 -11.40
CA GLU A 49 5.53 -1.73 -10.37
C GLU A 49 4.91 -2.24 -9.06
N TYR A 50 3.96 -3.17 -9.15
CA TYR A 50 3.17 -3.64 -8.03
C TYR A 50 3.72 -4.91 -7.36
N VAL A 51 4.27 -5.85 -8.14
CA VAL A 51 4.83 -7.12 -7.64
C VAL A 51 5.85 -6.92 -6.50
N PRO A 52 6.80 -5.96 -6.57
CA PRO A 52 7.74 -5.72 -5.46
C PRO A 52 7.05 -5.32 -4.15
N LEU A 53 5.99 -4.51 -4.23
CA LEU A 53 5.22 -4.06 -3.08
C LEU A 53 4.43 -5.22 -2.45
N ARG A 54 3.80 -6.05 -3.28
CA ARG A 54 3.06 -7.25 -2.83
C ARG A 54 3.98 -8.24 -2.13
N ASN A 55 5.11 -8.58 -2.77
CA ASN A 55 6.06 -9.55 -2.25
C ASN A 55 6.61 -9.13 -0.89
N PHE A 56 6.87 -7.83 -0.71
CA PHE A 56 7.27 -7.34 0.60
C PHE A 56 6.17 -7.54 1.65
N LEU A 57 4.91 -7.17 1.36
CA LEU A 57 3.82 -7.31 2.34
C LEU A 57 3.67 -8.76 2.80
N GLN A 58 3.75 -9.71 1.86
CA GLN A 58 3.80 -11.14 2.20
C GLN A 58 5.00 -11.46 3.10
N GLN A 59 6.20 -11.01 2.75
CA GLN A 59 7.40 -11.25 3.57
C GLN A 59 7.29 -10.62 4.96
N LEU A 60 6.67 -9.46 5.10
CA LEU A 60 6.41 -8.82 6.39
C LEU A 60 5.52 -9.72 7.26
N PHE A 61 4.39 -10.18 6.74
CA PHE A 61 3.48 -11.08 7.47
C PHE A 61 4.14 -12.43 7.83
N VAL A 62 4.98 -12.97 6.95
CA VAL A 62 5.76 -14.18 7.26
C VAL A 62 6.78 -13.88 8.37
N SER A 63 7.47 -12.75 8.29
CA SER A 63 8.47 -12.34 9.29
C SER A 63 7.86 -11.97 10.66
N GLU A 64 6.61 -11.50 10.69
CA GLU A 64 5.87 -11.23 11.93
C GLU A 64 5.63 -12.49 12.75
N ASN A 65 5.56 -13.67 12.12
CA ASN A 65 5.52 -14.94 12.84
C ASN A 65 6.87 -15.29 13.50
N GLU A 66 7.98 -14.79 12.97
CA GLU A 66 9.33 -14.98 13.54
C GLU A 66 9.74 -13.87 14.52
N ILE A 67 9.06 -12.73 14.48
CA ILE A 67 9.20 -11.64 15.44
C ILE A 67 8.17 -11.88 16.54
N LEU A 68 8.57 -12.68 17.54
CA LEU A 68 7.89 -12.90 18.82
C LEU A 68 6.80 -11.85 19.13
N GLN A 69 5.55 -12.17 18.79
CA GLN A 69 4.37 -11.33 19.05
C GLN A 69 4.15 -11.02 20.54
N LEU A 70 4.92 -11.66 21.43
CA LEU A 70 4.97 -11.39 22.86
C LEU A 70 5.57 -10.02 23.20
N LEU A 71 6.34 -9.41 22.29
CA LEU A 71 6.91 -8.09 22.50
C LEU A 71 6.05 -7.05 21.78
N ALA A 72 5.49 -6.11 22.54
CA ALA A 72 4.79 -4.93 22.02
C ALA A 72 5.52 -3.63 22.40
N GLY A 73 5.26 -2.55 21.68
CA GLY A 73 5.75 -1.21 21.99
C GLY A 73 7.28 -1.06 21.93
N LYS A 74 7.88 -0.45 22.96
CA LYS A 74 9.32 -0.13 22.97
C LYS A 74 10.22 -1.38 22.91
N LEU A 75 9.80 -2.47 23.55
CA LEU A 75 10.58 -3.71 23.58
C LEU A 75 10.61 -4.39 22.21
N PHE A 76 9.48 -4.35 21.48
CA PHE A 76 9.43 -4.74 20.07
C PHE A 76 10.42 -3.92 19.25
N GLY A 77 10.38 -2.58 19.38
CA GLY A 77 11.26 -1.70 18.62
C GLY A 77 12.76 -1.98 18.86
N ILE A 78 13.16 -2.31 20.09
CA ILE A 78 14.54 -2.68 20.42
C ILE A 78 14.90 -4.04 19.78
N GLN A 79 14.05 -5.05 19.94
CA GLN A 79 14.31 -6.38 19.40
C GLN A 79 14.32 -6.39 17.86
N PHE A 80 13.42 -5.62 17.25
CA PHE A 80 13.34 -5.45 15.81
C PHE A 80 14.60 -4.78 15.25
N LYS A 81 15.09 -3.70 15.89
CA LYS A 81 16.36 -3.05 15.53
C LYS A 81 17.58 -3.95 15.71
N ARG A 82 17.53 -4.91 16.62
CA ARG A 82 18.60 -5.90 16.83
C ARG A 82 18.64 -6.97 15.73
N LYS A 83 17.53 -7.25 15.06
CA LYS A 83 17.50 -8.09 13.85
C LYS A 83 17.90 -7.24 12.64
N THR A 84 19.21 -7.03 12.47
CA THR A 84 19.78 -6.14 11.45
C THR A 84 19.20 -6.38 10.05
N ILE A 85 19.08 -7.65 9.63
CA ILE A 85 18.54 -8.01 8.31
C ILE A 85 17.07 -7.59 8.16
N ALA A 86 16.22 -7.89 9.14
CA ALA A 86 14.80 -7.53 9.10
C ALA A 86 14.61 -6.01 9.14
N PHE A 87 15.43 -5.31 9.92
CA PHE A 87 15.41 -3.86 10.01
C PHE A 87 15.88 -3.19 8.70
N GLU A 88 16.94 -3.69 8.07
CA GLU A 88 17.42 -3.21 6.76
C GLU A 88 16.38 -3.44 5.67
N TYR A 89 15.78 -4.64 5.66
CA TYR A 89 14.72 -5.00 4.72
C TYR A 89 13.49 -4.08 4.88
N PHE A 90 13.03 -3.86 6.11
CA PHE A 90 11.94 -2.94 6.40
C PHE A 90 12.27 -1.48 6.04
N SER A 91 13.51 -1.03 6.29
CA SER A 91 13.94 0.33 5.95
C SER A 91 13.95 0.56 4.45
N SER A 92 14.47 -0.40 3.67
CA SER A 92 14.45 -0.37 2.20
C SER A 92 13.02 -0.32 1.67
N PHE A 93 12.12 -1.13 2.21
CA PHE A 93 10.73 -1.12 1.79
C PHE A 93 9.99 0.14 2.16
N LYS A 94 10.20 0.67 3.37
CA LYS A 94 9.64 1.96 3.77
C LYS A 94 9.98 2.98 2.69
N GLN A 95 11.23 3.05 2.25
CA GLN A 95 11.64 3.94 1.16
C GLN A 95 10.89 3.65 -0.16
N GLN A 96 10.69 2.38 -0.53
CA GLN A 96 9.93 2.00 -1.73
C GLN A 96 8.46 2.44 -1.65
N ILE A 97 7.77 2.24 -0.53
CA ILE A 97 6.41 2.77 -0.31
C ILE A 97 6.41 4.29 -0.43
N TYR A 98 7.33 4.98 0.24
CA TYR A 98 7.37 6.45 0.19
C TYR A 98 7.58 6.95 -1.24
N ASN A 99 8.48 6.32 -1.99
CA ASN A 99 8.72 6.65 -3.39
C ASN A 99 7.46 6.41 -4.24
N TYR A 100 6.81 5.26 -4.07
CA TYR A 100 5.56 4.92 -4.76
C TYR A 100 4.44 5.94 -4.46
N MET A 101 4.18 6.23 -3.18
CA MET A 101 3.18 7.22 -2.76
C MET A 101 3.51 8.61 -3.30
N ASN A 102 4.78 9.01 -3.26
CA ASN A 102 5.24 10.31 -3.77
C ASN A 102 5.08 10.40 -5.30
N ASN A 103 5.32 9.31 -6.03
CA ASN A 103 5.10 9.27 -7.47
C ASN A 103 3.63 9.46 -7.82
N ILE A 104 2.71 8.76 -7.12
CA ILE A 104 1.27 8.94 -7.30
C ILE A 104 0.83 10.35 -6.93
N TYR A 105 1.33 10.89 -5.82
CA TYR A 105 1.06 12.26 -5.42
C TYR A 105 1.49 13.27 -6.49
N LYS A 106 2.72 13.14 -7.01
CA LYS A 106 3.24 14.01 -8.08
C LYS A 106 2.44 13.88 -9.36
N GLU A 107 2.09 12.66 -9.76
CA GLU A 107 1.22 12.40 -10.91
C GLU A 107 -0.11 13.15 -10.75
N ARG A 108 -0.73 13.07 -9.56
CA ARG A 108 -2.00 13.73 -9.26
C ARG A 108 -1.89 15.25 -9.32
N VAL A 109 -0.91 15.84 -8.65
CA VAL A 109 -0.68 17.29 -8.64
C VAL A 109 -0.40 17.80 -10.06
N ASN A 110 0.44 17.10 -10.82
CA ASN A 110 0.80 17.49 -12.19
C ASN A 110 -0.37 17.33 -13.17
N SER A 111 -1.28 16.39 -12.94
CA SER A 111 -2.48 16.20 -13.76
C SER A 111 -3.55 17.27 -13.54
N GLY A 112 -3.45 18.07 -12.47
CA GLY A 112 -4.45 19.08 -12.12
C GLY A 112 -5.77 18.52 -11.55
N ARG A 113 -5.87 17.19 -11.36
CA ARG A 113 -7.06 16.50 -10.84
C ARG A 113 -7.18 16.59 -9.31
N THR A 114 -6.82 17.72 -8.72
CA THR A 114 -6.75 17.90 -7.26
C THR A 114 -8.10 18.26 -6.62
N ASP A 115 -9.09 18.68 -7.42
CA ASP A 115 -10.39 19.15 -6.93
C ASP A 115 -11.53 18.11 -7.09
N GLU A 116 -11.20 16.96 -7.67
CA GLU A 116 -12.10 15.82 -7.89
C GLU A 116 -12.19 14.96 -6.61
N PHE A 117 -13.30 14.23 -6.39
CA PHE A 117 -13.47 13.33 -5.23
C PHE A 117 -13.44 11.85 -5.68
N ASP A 118 -12.51 11.55 -6.57
CA ASP A 118 -12.45 10.24 -7.23
C ASP A 118 -11.85 9.16 -6.32
N ASP A 119 -10.96 9.58 -5.41
CA ASP A 119 -10.35 8.74 -4.39
C ASP A 119 -9.98 9.55 -3.15
N LEU A 120 -9.51 8.82 -2.14
CA LEU A 120 -9.11 9.42 -0.86
C LEU A 120 -7.95 10.40 -1.02
N LEU A 121 -7.00 10.15 -1.92
CA LEU A 121 -5.89 11.08 -2.15
C LEU A 121 -6.41 12.42 -2.68
N SER A 122 -7.27 12.45 -3.70
CA SER A 122 -7.83 13.73 -4.17
C SER A 122 -8.66 14.42 -3.10
N ALA A 123 -9.43 13.67 -2.30
CA ALA A 123 -10.16 14.23 -1.15
C ALA A 123 -9.18 14.94 -0.18
N TYR A 124 -8.08 14.28 0.17
CA TYR A 124 -7.04 14.88 1.03
C TYR A 124 -6.41 16.13 0.41
N LEU A 125 -6.09 16.11 -0.88
CA LEU A 125 -5.48 17.25 -1.57
C LEU A 125 -6.41 18.46 -1.63
N LYS A 126 -7.70 18.21 -1.91
CA LYS A 126 -8.71 19.25 -1.93
C LYS A 126 -8.88 19.90 -0.56
N GLU A 127 -8.95 19.09 0.49
CA GLU A 127 -9.05 19.60 1.87
C GLU A 127 -7.79 20.36 2.30
N ALA A 128 -6.61 19.87 1.91
CA ALA A 128 -5.32 20.50 2.19
C ALA A 128 -5.13 21.84 1.46
N ASN A 129 -5.72 22.01 0.27
CA ASN A 129 -5.67 23.25 -0.50
C ASN A 129 -6.88 24.17 -0.22
N GLY A 130 -7.90 23.67 0.46
CA GLY A 130 -9.17 24.35 0.69
C GLY A 130 -9.33 24.89 2.11
N SER A 131 -10.55 24.82 2.63
CA SER A 131 -10.93 25.38 3.92
C SER A 131 -10.20 24.76 5.12
N ASN A 132 -9.69 23.53 4.96
CA ASN A 132 -9.02 22.77 6.01
C ASN A 132 -7.49 22.85 5.93
N ALA A 133 -6.92 23.67 5.05
CA ALA A 133 -5.47 23.83 4.88
C ALA A 133 -4.69 24.08 6.19
N ILE A 134 -5.33 24.72 7.18
CA ILE A 134 -4.74 24.99 8.49
C ILE A 134 -4.33 23.72 9.26
N PHE A 135 -5.00 22.58 9.03
CA PHE A 135 -4.70 21.31 9.68
C PHE A 135 -3.50 20.58 9.04
N PHE A 136 -3.12 20.97 7.83
CA PHE A 136 -2.04 20.34 7.05
C PHE A 136 -0.73 21.14 7.08
N ASN A 137 -0.79 22.45 7.35
CA ASN A 137 0.36 23.37 7.32
C ASN A 137 1.23 23.39 8.59
N GLY A 138 1.12 22.38 9.46
CA GLY A 138 2.18 22.05 10.43
C GLY A 138 2.62 23.16 11.40
N LYS A 139 1.72 24.05 11.83
CA LYS A 139 1.94 24.95 12.99
C LYS A 139 1.05 24.61 14.19
N GLN A 140 0.70 23.34 14.37
CA GLN A 140 0.23 22.85 15.67
C GLN A 140 1.24 21.82 16.18
N SER A 141 2.09 22.25 17.09
CA SER A 141 2.90 21.39 17.93
C SER A 141 1.98 20.58 18.84
N PHE A 142 1.64 19.37 18.43
CA PHE A 142 1.28 18.33 19.38
C PHE A 142 2.54 17.51 19.65
N LEU A 143 3.34 18.00 20.60
CA LEU A 143 4.19 17.28 21.56
C LEU A 143 4.85 18.31 22.48
#